data_AF-A0A5C7VMV6-F1
#
_entry.id   AF-A0A5C7VMV6-F1
#
_cell.length_a   1.000
_cell.length_b   1.000
_cell.length_c   1.000
_cell.angle_alpha   90.00
_cell.angle_beta   90.00
_cell.angle_gamma   90.00
#
_symmetry.space_group_name_H-M   'P 1'
#
loop_
_entity.id
_entity.type
_entity.pdbx_description
1 polymer ?
#
loop_
_entity_poly.entity_id
_entity_poly.type
_entity_poly.pdbx_seq_one_letter_code
_entity_poly.pdbx_strand_id
1 'polypeptide(L)'
;NNKIPAILDPDGPGGQPLALFESGAILIYLAEKTGQLLPQEPAQRYHALQWLMFQMGGVGPMFGQLGFFHKFAGKEYEDKRPRDRYVAESARLLGVLDSHLKGRAWMLGDDYSIADIAIFPWVRNLIGFYEARDLVQFDRFAEVQRVLGAFVARPAVQRGLQVPAA
;
A
#
# COMPACT_ATOMS: atom_id res chain seq x y z
N ASN A 1 -13.99 7.09 -12.74
CA ASN A 1 -13.60 5.72 -12.31
C ASN A 1 -14.52 5.13 -11.22
N ASN A 2 -15.48 5.88 -10.65
CA ASN A 2 -16.43 5.40 -9.62
C ASN A 2 -15.76 4.66 -8.44
N LYS A 3 -14.56 5.11 -8.06
CA LYS A 3 -13.74 4.55 -6.98
C LYS A 3 -13.20 5.68 -6.12
N ILE A 4 -13.12 5.42 -4.83
CA ILE A 4 -12.36 6.23 -3.87
C ILE A 4 -10.86 5.87 -3.93
N PRO A 5 -9.98 6.74 -3.42
CA PRO A 5 -10.21 8.13 -3.03
C PRO A 5 -10.22 9.09 -4.23
N ALA A 6 -10.84 10.25 -4.02
CA ALA A 6 -10.74 11.42 -4.87
C ALA A 6 -10.66 12.66 -3.97
N ILE A 7 -9.98 13.71 -4.45
CA ILE A 7 -9.80 14.98 -3.73
C ILE A 7 -10.12 16.16 -4.64
N LEU A 8 -10.41 17.29 -4.02
CA LEU A 8 -10.41 18.61 -4.63
C LEU A 8 -9.52 19.50 -3.75
N ASP A 9 -8.38 19.93 -4.28
CA ASP A 9 -7.54 20.92 -3.63
C ASP A 9 -7.95 22.31 -4.15
N PRO A 10 -8.55 23.19 -3.33
CA PRO A 10 -8.98 24.52 -3.79
C PRO A 10 -7.79 25.43 -4.13
N ASP A 11 -6.63 25.17 -3.53
CA ASP A 11 -5.39 25.96 -3.67
C ASP A 11 -4.36 25.20 -4.51
N GLY A 12 -4.81 24.63 -5.63
CA GLY A 12 -3.97 23.85 -6.53
C GLY A 12 -2.92 24.67 -7.29
N PRO A 13 -2.16 24.04 -8.20
CA PRO A 13 -1.10 24.71 -8.95
C PRO A 13 -1.60 25.95 -9.68
N GLY A 14 -0.83 27.04 -9.60
CA GLY A 14 -1.22 28.33 -10.19
C GLY A 14 -2.39 29.01 -9.47
N GLY A 15 -2.72 28.60 -8.23
CA GLY A 15 -3.83 29.15 -7.45
C GLY A 15 -5.21 28.75 -7.99
N GLN A 16 -5.29 27.64 -8.73
CA GLN A 16 -6.54 27.13 -9.30
C GLN A 16 -6.93 25.80 -8.65
N PRO A 17 -8.23 25.54 -8.45
CA PRO A 17 -8.67 24.25 -7.91
C PRO A 17 -8.23 23.06 -8.76
N LEU A 18 -7.69 22.03 -8.11
CA LEU A 18 -7.28 20.78 -8.76
C LEU A 18 -8.10 19.60 -8.22
N ALA A 19 -8.93 19.02 -9.09
CA ALA A 19 -9.61 17.77 -8.82
C ALA A 19 -8.75 16.58 -9.26
N LEU A 20 -8.57 15.57 -8.39
CA LEU A 20 -7.72 14.43 -8.68
C LEU A 20 -8.28 13.13 -8.07
N PHE A 21 -8.16 12.03 -8.79
CA PHE A 21 -8.44 10.68 -8.31
C PHE A 21 -7.22 9.78 -8.59
N GLU A 22 -7.29 8.51 -8.16
CA GLU A 22 -6.16 7.58 -8.04
C GLU A 22 -5.23 7.91 -6.87
N SER A 23 -5.23 7.02 -5.88
CA SER A 23 -4.46 7.19 -4.64
C SER A 23 -2.97 7.44 -4.89
N GLY A 24 -2.34 6.73 -5.84
CA GLY A 24 -0.94 6.95 -6.21
C GLY A 24 -0.67 8.35 -6.78
N ALA A 25 -1.55 8.85 -7.65
CA ALA A 25 -1.42 10.20 -8.21
C ALA A 25 -1.62 11.27 -7.11
N ILE A 26 -2.59 11.06 -6.22
CA ILE A 26 -2.84 11.93 -5.07
C ILE A 26 -1.62 11.98 -4.13
N LEU A 27 -0.98 10.84 -3.85
CA LEU A 27 0.22 10.81 -3.01
C LEU A 27 1.38 11.59 -3.61
N ILE A 28 1.62 11.45 -4.92
CA ILE A 28 2.65 12.22 -5.63
C ILE A 28 2.33 13.72 -5.53
N TYR A 29 1.09 14.10 -5.83
CA TYR A 29 0.63 15.49 -5.78
C TYR A 29 0.83 16.13 -4.40
N LEU A 30 0.38 15.47 -3.33
CA LEU A 30 0.49 16.00 -1.97
C LEU A 30 1.96 16.10 -1.52
N ALA A 31 2.79 15.14 -1.91
CA ALA A 31 4.22 15.16 -1.63
C ALA A 31 4.92 16.33 -2.32
N GLU A 32 4.61 16.59 -3.60
CA GLU A 32 5.14 17.73 -4.33
C GLU A 32 4.63 19.07 -3.80
N LYS A 33 3.34 19.17 -3.50
CA LYS A 33 2.72 20.39 -2.95
C LYS A 33 3.41 20.84 -1.66
N THR A 34 3.85 19.89 -0.85
CA THR A 34 4.40 20.16 0.49
C THR A 34 5.91 19.98 0.60
N GLY A 35 6.57 19.43 -0.42
CA GLY A 35 8.00 19.09 -0.38
C GLY A 35 8.34 17.95 0.60
N GLN A 36 7.37 17.13 0.99
CA GLN A 36 7.52 16.12 2.03
C GLN A 36 7.31 14.70 1.48
N LEU A 37 7.95 13.70 2.11
CA LEU A 37 7.71 12.26 1.91
C LEU A 37 8.02 11.71 0.50
N LEU A 38 8.64 12.52 -0.35
CA LEU A 38 9.16 12.14 -1.66
C LEU A 38 10.52 12.80 -1.85
N PRO A 39 11.59 12.03 -2.11
CA PRO A 39 12.93 12.61 -2.31
C PRO A 39 12.96 13.63 -3.45
N GLN A 40 13.77 14.67 -3.26
CA GLN A 40 14.02 15.69 -4.28
C GLN A 40 15.18 15.31 -5.21
N GLU A 41 16.10 14.47 -4.74
CA GLU A 41 17.17 13.93 -5.57
C GLU A 41 16.54 13.04 -6.68
N PRO A 42 16.84 13.30 -7.97
CA PRO A 42 16.15 12.65 -9.09
C PRO A 42 16.17 11.12 -9.05
N ALA A 43 17.30 10.48 -8.75
CA ALA A 43 17.38 9.02 -8.76
C ALA A 43 16.54 8.40 -7.61
N GLN A 44 16.64 8.93 -6.39
CA GLN A 44 15.84 8.51 -5.25
C GLN A 44 14.36 8.76 -5.46
N ARG A 45 14.01 9.86 -6.14
CA ARG A 45 12.63 10.15 -6.53
C ARG A 45 12.09 9.06 -7.45
N TYR A 46 12.82 8.66 -8.49
CA TYR A 46 12.38 7.57 -9.36
C TYR A 46 12.33 6.22 -8.64
N HIS A 47 13.21 5.96 -7.68
CA HIS A 47 13.09 4.78 -6.83
C HIS A 47 11.80 4.79 -5.98
N ALA A 48 11.40 5.95 -5.44
CA ALA A 48 10.12 6.10 -4.75
C ALA A 48 8.94 5.79 -5.67
N LEU A 49 8.95 6.37 -6.88
CA LEU A 49 7.90 6.16 -7.87
C LEU A 49 7.85 4.70 -8.35
N GLN A 50 8.99 4.03 -8.50
CA GLN A 50 9.04 2.61 -8.84
C GLN A 50 8.31 1.76 -7.80
N TRP A 51 8.55 1.99 -6.50
CA TRP A 51 7.87 1.25 -5.43
C TRP A 51 6.39 1.60 -5.31
N LEU A 52 6.03 2.86 -5.58
CA LEU A 52 4.63 3.27 -5.68
C LEU A 52 3.93 2.52 -6.83
N MET A 53 4.57 2.39 -8.00
CA MET A 53 4.01 1.65 -9.13
C MET A 53 3.95 0.14 -8.87
N PHE A 54 4.95 -0.43 -8.19
CA PHE A 54 4.90 -1.81 -7.70
C PHE A 54 3.68 -2.06 -6.81
N GLN A 55 3.33 -1.09 -5.95
CA GLN A 55 2.13 -1.16 -5.14
C GLN A 55 0.85 -1.07 -5.99
N MET A 56 0.77 -0.06 -6.86
CA MET A 56 -0.44 0.22 -7.65
C MET A 56 -0.76 -0.90 -8.66
N GLY A 57 0.26 -1.50 -9.28
CA GLY A 57 0.10 -2.56 -10.29
C GLY A 57 0.17 -3.98 -9.73
N GLY A 58 0.79 -4.18 -8.56
CA GLY A 58 1.02 -5.49 -7.96
C GLY A 58 0.26 -5.68 -6.65
N VAL A 59 0.75 -5.07 -5.58
CA VAL A 59 0.25 -5.28 -4.20
C VAL A 59 -1.25 -5.06 -4.09
N GLY A 60 -1.74 -3.88 -4.50
CA GLY A 60 -3.16 -3.54 -4.36
C GLY A 60 -4.09 -4.49 -5.14
N PRO A 61 -3.91 -4.63 -6.47
CA PRO A 61 -4.72 -5.52 -7.28
C PRO A 61 -4.69 -6.97 -6.80
N MET A 62 -3.51 -7.54 -6.53
CA MET A 62 -3.38 -8.96 -6.22
C MET A 62 -3.91 -9.30 -4.82
N PHE A 63 -3.65 -8.45 -3.82
CA PHE A 63 -4.22 -8.65 -2.47
C PHE A 63 -5.73 -8.45 -2.48
N GLY A 64 -6.25 -7.51 -3.27
CA GLY A 64 -7.69 -7.31 -3.46
C GLY A 64 -8.37 -8.55 -4.02
N GLN A 65 -7.79 -9.19 -5.03
CA GLN A 65 -8.32 -10.45 -5.57
C GLN A 65 -8.28 -11.59 -4.54
N LEU A 66 -7.20 -11.71 -3.77
CA LEU A 66 -7.16 -12.69 -2.67
C LEU A 66 -8.30 -12.43 -1.67
N GLY A 67 -8.51 -11.18 -1.26
CA GLY A 67 -9.63 -10.80 -0.39
C GLY A 67 -10.99 -11.21 -0.95
N PHE A 68 -11.21 -11.04 -2.26
CA PHE A 68 -12.45 -11.46 -2.90
C PHE A 68 -12.69 -12.98 -2.82
N PHE A 69 -11.69 -13.78 -3.21
CA PHE A 69 -11.81 -15.25 -3.24
C PHE A 69 -11.66 -15.94 -1.89
N HIS A 70 -11.22 -15.21 -0.86
CA HIS A 70 -11.04 -15.75 0.50
C HIS A 70 -12.09 -15.26 1.50
N LYS A 71 -12.40 -13.96 1.49
CA LYS A 71 -13.27 -13.34 2.51
C LYS A 71 -14.67 -13.00 1.99
N PHE A 72 -14.79 -12.55 0.75
CA PHE A 72 -16.08 -12.09 0.20
C PHE A 72 -16.76 -13.17 -0.63
N ALA A 73 -17.63 -12.77 -1.56
CA ALA A 73 -18.48 -13.67 -2.34
C ALA A 73 -17.72 -14.79 -3.07
N GLY A 74 -16.47 -14.55 -3.48
CA GLY A 74 -15.64 -15.59 -4.10
C GLY A 74 -15.28 -16.74 -3.14
N LYS A 75 -15.43 -16.57 -1.83
CA LYS A 75 -15.28 -17.64 -0.83
C LYS A 75 -16.29 -18.77 -1.04
N GLU A 76 -17.50 -18.45 -1.51
CA GLU A 76 -18.57 -19.42 -1.75
C GLU A 76 -18.32 -20.27 -3.00
N TYR A 77 -17.36 -19.89 -3.85
CA TYR A 77 -17.08 -20.63 -5.07
C TYR A 77 -16.36 -21.93 -4.72
N GLU A 78 -16.94 -23.07 -5.13
CA GLU A 78 -16.43 -24.40 -4.76
C GLU A 78 -14.98 -24.62 -5.22
N ASP A 79 -14.68 -24.19 -6.45
CA ASP A 79 -13.34 -24.25 -7.01
C ASP A 79 -12.40 -23.23 -6.35
N LYS A 80 -11.39 -23.74 -5.64
CA LYS A 80 -10.39 -22.92 -4.93
C LYS A 80 -9.17 -22.55 -5.76
N ARG A 81 -9.05 -23.02 -7.01
CA ARG A 81 -7.92 -22.65 -7.90
C ARG A 81 -7.73 -21.14 -8.02
N PRO A 82 -8.78 -20.29 -8.15
CA PRO A 82 -8.60 -18.84 -8.18
C PRO A 82 -8.04 -18.30 -6.87
N ARG A 83 -8.56 -18.74 -5.71
CA ARG A 83 -8.02 -18.34 -4.40
C ARG A 83 -6.55 -18.70 -4.29
N ASP A 84 -6.19 -19.94 -4.61
CA ASP A 84 -4.83 -20.45 -4.43
C ASP A 84 -3.83 -19.74 -5.35
N ARG A 85 -4.26 -19.36 -6.56
CA ARG A 85 -3.49 -18.46 -7.45
C ARG A 85 -3.14 -17.15 -6.75
N TYR A 86 -4.13 -16.48 -6.15
CA TYR A 86 -3.89 -15.18 -5.50
C TYR A 86 -3.20 -15.31 -4.15
N VAL A 87 -3.31 -16.45 -3.45
CA VAL A 87 -2.45 -16.78 -2.30
C VAL A 87 -0.99 -16.83 -2.73
N ALA A 88 -0.68 -17.60 -3.78
CA ALA A 88 0.68 -17.76 -4.27
C ALA A 88 1.29 -16.42 -4.72
N GLU A 89 0.54 -15.63 -5.49
CA GLU A 89 1.03 -14.31 -5.94
C GLU A 89 1.18 -13.32 -4.77
N SER A 90 0.25 -13.33 -3.81
CA SER A 90 0.36 -12.46 -2.64
C SER A 90 1.58 -12.82 -1.77
N ALA A 91 1.84 -14.12 -1.57
CA ALA A 91 3.02 -14.60 -0.88
C ALA A 91 4.33 -14.26 -1.64
N ARG A 92 4.32 -14.29 -2.96
CA ARG A 92 5.46 -13.86 -3.80
C ARG A 92 5.74 -12.36 -3.62
N LEU A 93 4.71 -11.52 -3.66
CA LEU A 93 4.83 -10.07 -3.45
C LEU A 93 5.33 -9.74 -2.04
N LEU A 94 4.84 -10.44 -1.01
CA LEU A 94 5.36 -10.34 0.35
C LEU A 94 6.85 -10.73 0.42
N GLY A 95 7.28 -11.76 -0.31
CA GLY A 95 8.69 -12.15 -0.40
C GLY A 95 9.59 -11.10 -1.06
N VAL A 96 9.08 -10.37 -2.07
CA VAL A 96 9.78 -9.23 -2.68
C VAL A 96 9.97 -8.11 -1.64
N LEU A 97 8.90 -7.75 -0.92
CA LEU A 97 8.95 -6.74 0.14
C LEU A 97 9.91 -7.15 1.26
N ASP A 98 9.82 -8.38 1.75
CA ASP A 98 10.65 -8.88 2.84
C ASP A 98 12.14 -8.86 2.49
N SER A 99 12.48 -9.31 1.29
CA SER A 99 13.86 -9.28 0.79
C SER A 99 14.39 -7.86 0.63
N HIS A 100 13.56 -6.95 0.11
CA HIS A 100 13.93 -5.54 -0.06
C HIS A 100 14.13 -4.83 1.28
N LEU A 101 13.29 -5.13 2.28
CA LEU A 101 13.33 -4.46 3.59
C LEU A 101 14.50 -4.92 4.49
N LYS A 102 15.26 -5.96 4.10
CA LYS A 102 16.47 -6.38 4.82
C LYS A 102 17.46 -5.22 4.92
N GLY A 103 17.76 -4.82 6.15
CA GLY A 103 18.68 -3.73 6.46
C GLY A 103 18.15 -2.33 6.13
N ARG A 104 16.83 -2.16 5.91
CA ARG A 104 16.20 -0.85 5.63
C ARG A 104 15.12 -0.55 6.66
N ALA A 105 15.07 0.67 7.17
CA ALA A 105 13.99 1.09 8.06
C ALA A 105 12.64 1.13 7.33
N TRP A 106 12.66 1.59 6.07
CA TRP A 106 11.53 1.84 5.18
C TRP A 106 11.86 1.46 3.73
N MET A 107 10.91 1.64 2.81
CA MET A 107 11.09 1.27 1.40
C MET A 107 12.25 2.01 0.71
N LEU A 108 12.64 3.19 1.18
CA LEU A 108 13.74 4.00 0.64
C LEU A 108 14.97 4.05 1.56
N GLY A 109 15.20 3.00 2.35
CA GLY A 109 16.31 2.98 3.30
C GLY A 109 15.88 3.52 4.65
N ASP A 110 16.43 4.65 5.07
CA ASP A 110 16.13 5.25 6.37
C ASP A 110 14.92 6.21 6.34
N ASP A 111 14.54 6.67 5.15
CA ASP A 111 13.50 7.67 4.97
C ASP A 111 12.11 7.06 4.76
N TYR A 112 11.16 7.50 5.58
CA TYR A 112 9.74 7.20 5.42
C TYR A 112 9.14 8.00 4.26
N SER A 113 8.39 7.34 3.37
CA SER A 113 7.98 7.92 2.11
C SER A 113 6.53 7.59 1.72
N ILE A 114 6.08 8.17 0.60
CA ILE A 114 4.80 7.80 -0.02
C ILE A 114 4.73 6.32 -0.46
N ALA A 115 5.86 5.65 -0.70
CA ALA A 115 5.87 4.23 -1.01
C ALA A 115 5.41 3.40 0.20
N ASP A 116 5.86 3.75 1.40
CA ASP A 116 5.43 3.12 2.65
C ASP A 116 3.93 3.38 2.92
N ILE A 117 3.50 4.64 2.73
CA ILE A 117 2.09 5.04 2.86
C ILE A 117 1.19 4.24 1.92
N ALA A 118 1.66 3.93 0.71
CA ALA A 118 0.88 3.18 -0.26
C ALA A 118 0.84 1.67 0.05
N ILE A 119 1.96 1.08 0.49
CA ILE A 119 2.12 -0.38 0.63
C ILE A 119 1.51 -0.91 1.93
N PHE A 120 1.86 -0.31 3.08
CA PHE A 120 1.57 -0.92 4.36
C PHE A 120 0.08 -0.94 4.77
N PRO A 121 -0.80 -0.02 4.31
CA PRO A 121 -2.24 -0.20 4.48
C PRO A 121 -2.76 -1.49 3.85
N TRP A 122 -2.21 -1.89 2.68
CA TRP A 122 -2.58 -3.14 2.02
C TRP A 122 -2.07 -4.37 2.77
N VAL A 123 -0.85 -4.33 3.33
CA VAL A 123 -0.32 -5.41 4.17
C VAL A 123 -1.18 -5.56 5.43
N ARG A 124 -1.48 -4.45 6.13
CA ARG A 124 -2.39 -4.44 7.29
C ARG A 124 -3.74 -5.05 6.94
N ASN A 125 -4.32 -4.64 5.81
CA ASN A 125 -5.63 -5.12 5.38
C ASN A 125 -5.61 -6.61 5.06
N LEU A 126 -4.57 -7.10 4.36
CA LEU A 126 -4.42 -8.51 4.00
C LEU A 126 -4.46 -9.43 5.23
N ILE A 127 -3.67 -9.12 6.27
CA ILE A 127 -3.52 -10.00 7.44
C ILE A 127 -4.59 -9.76 8.51
N GLY A 128 -5.20 -8.58 8.52
CA GLY A 128 -6.24 -8.19 9.47
C GLY A 128 -7.62 -8.38 8.86
N PHE A 129 -8.11 -7.37 8.16
CA PHE A 129 -9.47 -7.37 7.65
C PHE A 129 -9.73 -8.48 6.63
N TYR A 130 -8.80 -8.88 5.78
CA TYR A 130 -9.00 -10.01 4.86
C TYR A 130 -8.78 -11.37 5.50
N GLU A 131 -8.32 -11.46 6.75
CA GLU A 131 -8.12 -12.72 7.48
C GLU A 131 -7.23 -13.72 6.70
N ALA A 132 -6.25 -13.22 5.94
CA ALA A 132 -5.40 -14.05 5.07
C ALA A 132 -4.01 -14.32 5.66
N ARG A 133 -3.77 -14.00 6.94
CA ARG A 133 -2.45 -14.14 7.59
C ARG A 133 -1.88 -15.56 7.42
N ASP A 134 -2.67 -16.57 7.76
CA ASP A 134 -2.24 -17.97 7.72
C ASP A 134 -2.13 -18.48 6.28
N LEU A 135 -3.03 -18.05 5.39
CA LEU A 135 -3.05 -18.47 3.99
C LEU A 135 -1.75 -18.09 3.28
N VAL A 136 -1.25 -16.88 3.51
CA VAL A 136 0.01 -16.40 2.91
C VAL A 136 1.25 -16.77 3.73
N GLN A 137 1.08 -17.50 4.85
CA GLN A 137 2.13 -17.84 5.81
C GLN A 137 2.90 -16.60 6.28
N PHE A 138 2.17 -15.55 6.67
CA PHE A 138 2.74 -14.22 6.87
C PHE A 138 3.88 -14.19 7.90
N ASP A 139 3.85 -15.07 8.89
CA ASP A 139 4.81 -15.12 10.00
C ASP A 139 6.26 -15.38 9.54
N ARG A 140 6.48 -15.89 8.32
CA ARG A 140 7.82 -16.10 7.76
C ARG A 140 8.49 -14.82 7.22
N PHE A 141 7.73 -13.73 7.05
CA PHE A 141 8.23 -12.47 6.50
C PHE A 141 8.58 -11.51 7.65
N ALA A 142 9.75 -11.72 8.26
CA ALA A 142 10.17 -11.01 9.46
C ALA A 142 10.34 -9.50 9.24
N GLU A 143 10.87 -9.08 8.10
CA GLU A 143 11.11 -7.67 7.81
C GLU A 143 9.80 -6.94 7.49
N VAL A 144 8.89 -7.59 6.76
CA VAL A 144 7.56 -7.02 6.52
C VAL A 144 6.81 -6.84 7.84
N GLN A 145 6.89 -7.81 8.75
CA GLN A 145 6.29 -7.70 10.09
C GLN A 145 6.88 -6.54 10.90
N ARG A 146 8.22 -6.43 10.93
CA ARG A 146 8.92 -5.35 11.63
C ARG A 146 8.47 -3.98 11.14
N VAL A 147 8.48 -3.76 9.83
CA VAL A 147 8.15 -2.46 9.24
C VAL A 147 6.65 -2.18 9.34
N LEU A 148 5.79 -3.18 9.20
CA LEU A 148 4.36 -3.02 9.46
C LEU A 148 4.10 -2.60 10.91
N GLY A 149 4.77 -3.22 11.88
CA GLY A 149 4.67 -2.85 13.30
C GLY A 149 5.06 -1.40 13.55
N ALA A 150 6.18 -0.96 12.96
CA ALA A 150 6.59 0.45 13.01
C ALA A 150 5.58 1.38 12.31
N PHE A 151 5.05 0.98 11.16
CA PHE A 151 4.07 1.76 10.38
C PHE A 151 2.80 2.03 11.19
N VAL A 152 2.18 0.99 11.75
CA VAL A 152 0.90 1.12 12.49
C VAL A 152 1.06 1.79 13.86
N ALA A 153 2.29 1.88 14.38
CA ALA A 153 2.60 2.62 15.59
C ALA A 153 2.69 4.15 15.37
N ARG A 154 2.77 4.63 14.12
CA ARG A 154 2.87 6.06 13.82
C ARG A 154 1.55 6.78 14.17
N PRO A 155 1.55 7.85 14.99
CA PRO A 155 0.32 8.54 15.36
C PRO A 155 -0.49 9.06 14.16
N ALA A 156 0.19 9.54 13.11
CA ALA A 156 -0.48 10.00 11.89
C ALA A 156 -1.17 8.86 11.12
N VAL A 157 -0.57 7.66 11.10
CA VAL A 157 -1.16 6.47 10.49
C VAL A 157 -2.39 6.05 11.29
N GLN A 158 -2.31 6.01 12.62
CA GLN A 158 -3.45 5.66 13.47
C GLN A 158 -4.65 6.59 13.24
N ARG A 159 -4.40 7.91 13.16
CA ARG A 159 -5.45 8.87 12.81
C ARG A 159 -6.01 8.64 11.42
N GLY A 160 -5.14 8.50 10.41
CA GLY A 160 -5.54 8.30 9.02
C GLY A 160 -6.39 7.04 8.79
N LEU A 161 -6.11 5.97 9.54
CA LEU A 161 -6.88 4.71 9.46
C LEU A 161 -8.32 4.83 9.99
N GLN A 162 -8.68 5.93 10.66
CA GLN A 162 -10.01 6.18 11.22
C GLN A 162 -10.75 7.31 10.49
N VAL A 163 -10.21 7.79 9.35
CA VAL A 163 -10.78 8.88 8.56
C VAL A 163 -11.18 8.38 7.17
N PRO A 164 -12.37 8.73 6.66
CA PRO A 164 -13.43 9.49 7.33
C PRO A 164 -14.01 8.70 8.51
N ALA A 165 -14.36 9.41 9.59
CA ALA A 165 -15.09 8.78 10.69
C ALA A 165 -16.46 8.34 10.17
N ALA A 166 -16.89 7.14 10.59
CA ALA A 166 -18.21 6.60 10.30
C ALA A 166 -19.31 7.43 10.95
#